data_AF-U9UNQ1-F1
#
_entry.id   AF-U9UNQ1-F1
#
_cell.length_a   1.000
_cell.length_b   1.000
_cell.length_c   1.000
_cell.angle_alpha   90.00
_cell.angle_beta   90.00
_cell.angle_gamma   90.00
#
_symmetry.space_group_name_H-M   'P 1'
#
loop_
_entity.id
_entity.type
_entity.pdbx_description
1 polymer ?
#
loop_
_entity_poly.entity_id
_entity_poly.type
_entity_poly.pdbx_seq_one_letter_code
_entity_poly.pdbx_strand_id
1 'polypeptide(L)'
;MDGKLWQFNLKNNEKPKKITAFDESGSLNPFFTNVVCGENHSLALTRDGEVFSWGSGRFGQLGHGEFTNSLEKPTSIEFFQGLRVKEIACGGFHSAVITDSGDLYTFGWNHFGRLGISSGKDSMVNCAEPSLIEFGGENDIELNVLKVACGSAHTVAITDDYRLWSCGWGKYGQLGLGADRLNDNYLFVQVDSTEFRDKQIVDCLCGRWNTFLILNK
;
A
#
# COMPACT_ATOMS: atom_id res chain seq x y z
N MET A 1 -20.77 9.55 10.96
CA MET A 1 -20.71 8.67 9.77
C MET A 1 -21.35 7.34 10.15
N ASP A 2 -22.01 6.64 9.22
CA ASP A 2 -22.71 5.38 9.50
C ASP A 2 -21.88 4.12 9.17
N GLY A 3 -20.63 4.31 8.76
CA GLY A 3 -19.65 3.24 8.53
C GLY A 3 -19.94 2.33 7.33
N LYS A 4 -20.90 2.69 6.47
CA LYS A 4 -21.33 1.84 5.35
C LYS A 4 -20.48 2.10 4.11
N LEU A 5 -20.04 1.03 3.47
CA LEU A 5 -19.35 1.08 2.19
C LEU A 5 -20.36 1.00 1.03
N TRP A 6 -20.17 1.84 0.03
CA TRP A 6 -20.99 1.90 -1.18
C TRP A 6 -20.09 1.84 -2.41
N GLN A 7 -20.51 1.10 -3.43
CA GLN A 7 -19.80 0.98 -4.70
C GLN A 7 -20.76 1.20 -5.87
N PHE A 8 -20.22 1.70 -6.96
CA PHE A 8 -20.89 1.78 -8.26
C PHE A 8 -19.93 1.30 -9.36
N ASN A 9 -20.48 1.01 -10.54
CA ASN A 9 -19.72 0.65 -11.75
C ASN A 9 -19.02 -0.73 -11.78
N LEU A 10 -19.58 -1.77 -11.14
CA LEU A 10 -19.09 -3.15 -11.30
C LEU A 10 -19.41 -3.77 -12.68
N LYS A 11 -20.51 -3.33 -13.32
CA LYS A 11 -21.03 -3.89 -14.58
C LYS A 11 -21.53 -2.82 -15.57
N ASN A 12 -20.95 -1.62 -15.53
CA ASN A 12 -21.37 -0.42 -16.27
C ASN A 12 -22.77 0.12 -15.88
N ASN A 13 -22.83 1.38 -15.43
CA ASN A 13 -24.06 2.17 -15.20
C ASN A 13 -25.03 1.66 -14.12
N GLU A 14 -24.58 0.85 -13.17
CA GLU A 14 -25.41 0.50 -12.00
C GLU A 14 -25.53 1.68 -11.03
N LYS A 15 -26.72 1.83 -10.41
CA LYS A 15 -26.90 2.73 -9.25
C LYS A 15 -25.95 2.32 -8.11
N PRO A 16 -25.55 3.26 -7.22
CA PRO A 16 -24.78 2.91 -6.04
C PRO A 16 -25.45 1.78 -5.24
N LYS A 17 -24.68 0.74 -4.90
CA LYS A 17 -25.12 -0.38 -4.07
C LYS A 17 -24.33 -0.39 -2.78
N LYS A 18 -25.02 -0.63 -1.67
CA LYS A 18 -24.36 -0.92 -0.40
C LYS A 18 -23.57 -2.22 -0.57
N ILE A 19 -22.33 -2.20 -0.17
CA ILE A 19 -21.47 -3.37 -0.15
C ILE A 19 -21.64 -4.08 1.20
N THR A 20 -21.77 -5.40 1.14
CA THR A 20 -21.80 -6.29 2.29
C THR A 20 -20.47 -7.03 2.33
N ALA A 21 -19.79 -6.99 3.46
CA ALA A 21 -18.56 -7.76 3.70
C ALA A 21 -18.91 -9.18 4.14
N PHE A 22 -18.01 -10.13 3.88
CA PHE A 22 -18.21 -11.54 4.21
C PHE A 22 -16.95 -12.17 4.78
N ASP A 23 -17.12 -13.20 5.60
CA ASP A 23 -16.09 -14.15 6.05
C ASP A 23 -16.62 -15.59 6.00
N GLU A 24 -15.87 -16.55 6.58
CA GLU A 24 -16.29 -17.95 6.69
C GLU A 24 -17.58 -18.15 7.51
N SER A 25 -17.91 -17.21 8.40
CA SER A 25 -19.09 -17.25 9.27
C SER A 25 -20.33 -16.63 8.64
N GLY A 26 -20.17 -15.82 7.58
CA GLY A 26 -21.25 -15.29 6.75
C GLY A 26 -21.15 -13.79 6.50
N SER A 27 -22.30 -13.10 6.54
CA SER A 27 -22.38 -11.65 6.28
C SER A 27 -21.92 -10.87 7.51
N LEU A 28 -20.98 -9.96 7.30
CA LEU A 28 -20.48 -9.03 8.32
C LEU A 28 -21.16 -7.66 8.21
N ASN A 29 -21.14 -6.90 9.30
CA ASN A 29 -21.56 -5.50 9.31
C ASN A 29 -20.47 -4.59 9.92
N PRO A 30 -19.28 -4.55 9.30
CA PRO A 30 -18.16 -3.74 9.79
C PRO A 30 -18.45 -2.25 9.67
N PHE A 31 -17.80 -1.46 10.51
CA PHE A 31 -17.82 0.00 10.43
C PHE A 31 -16.58 0.48 9.68
N PHE A 32 -16.71 0.79 8.38
CA PHE A 32 -15.61 1.26 7.55
C PHE A 32 -15.25 2.72 7.83
N THR A 33 -13.96 3.02 7.88
CA THR A 33 -13.40 4.36 8.11
C THR A 33 -12.57 4.87 6.93
N ASN A 34 -12.05 3.97 6.09
CA ASN A 34 -11.28 4.33 4.91
C ASN A 34 -11.51 3.31 3.77
N VAL A 35 -11.35 3.76 2.53
CA VAL A 35 -11.35 2.93 1.33
C VAL A 35 -10.39 3.53 0.31
N VAL A 36 -9.57 2.68 -0.32
CA VAL A 36 -8.63 3.06 -1.38
C VAL A 36 -8.81 2.13 -2.57
N CYS A 37 -8.49 2.65 -3.76
CA CYS A 37 -8.63 1.91 -5.01
C CYS A 37 -7.32 1.94 -5.81
N GLY A 38 -6.95 0.78 -6.34
CA GLY A 38 -5.90 0.65 -7.36
C GLY A 38 -6.49 0.62 -8.76
N GLU A 39 -5.77 0.02 -9.71
CA GLU A 39 -6.25 -0.06 -11.10
C GLU A 39 -7.45 -0.99 -11.24
N ASN A 40 -7.41 -2.15 -10.59
CA ASN A 40 -8.46 -3.18 -10.67
C ASN A 40 -8.78 -3.84 -9.33
N HIS A 41 -8.41 -3.24 -8.20
CA HIS A 41 -8.66 -3.78 -6.86
C HIS A 41 -8.93 -2.66 -5.87
N SER A 42 -9.41 -3.00 -4.69
CA SER A 42 -9.69 -2.04 -3.62
C SER A 42 -9.39 -2.65 -2.27
N LEU A 43 -9.04 -1.77 -1.32
CA LEU A 43 -8.91 -2.09 0.09
C LEU A 43 -9.86 -1.21 0.89
N ALA A 44 -10.42 -1.76 1.97
CA ALA A 44 -11.20 -1.00 2.94
C ALA A 44 -10.71 -1.30 4.35
N LEU A 45 -10.69 -0.28 5.19
CA LEU A 45 -10.26 -0.34 6.58
C LEU A 45 -11.46 -0.12 7.49
N THR A 46 -11.61 -0.97 8.52
CA THR A 46 -12.62 -0.80 9.56
C THR A 46 -12.09 0.05 10.72
N ARG A 47 -13.00 0.57 11.54
CA ARG A 47 -12.64 1.30 12.77
C ARG A 47 -11.83 0.46 13.75
N ASP A 48 -12.05 -0.85 13.73
CA ASP A 48 -11.41 -1.79 14.65
C ASP A 48 -10.05 -2.27 14.09
N GLY A 49 -9.66 -1.81 12.90
CA GLY A 49 -8.35 -2.06 12.30
C GLY A 49 -8.30 -3.29 11.39
N GLU A 50 -9.45 -3.84 10.99
CA GLU A 50 -9.52 -4.95 10.05
C GLU A 50 -9.42 -4.44 8.61
N VAL A 51 -8.77 -5.23 7.75
CA VAL A 51 -8.59 -4.89 6.33
C VAL A 51 -9.35 -5.88 5.47
N PHE A 52 -10.12 -5.34 4.53
CA PHE A 52 -10.83 -6.10 3.51
C PHE A 52 -10.28 -5.78 2.13
N SER A 53 -10.19 -6.77 1.25
CA SER A 53 -9.83 -6.58 -0.15
C SER A 53 -10.81 -7.21 -1.12
N TRP A 54 -10.92 -6.64 -2.32
CA TRP A 54 -11.69 -7.21 -3.44
C TRP A 54 -11.23 -6.65 -4.79
N GLY A 55 -11.79 -7.21 -5.87
CA GLY A 55 -11.37 -6.94 -7.24
C GLY A 55 -10.38 -7.99 -7.73
N SER A 56 -9.46 -7.63 -8.62
CA SER A 56 -8.49 -8.56 -9.21
C SER A 56 -7.37 -8.92 -8.22
N GLY A 57 -7.04 -10.22 -8.13
CA GLY A 57 -5.91 -10.74 -7.35
C GLY A 57 -4.86 -11.45 -8.19
N ARG A 58 -4.83 -11.20 -9.51
CA ARG A 58 -4.01 -11.95 -10.47
C ARG A 58 -2.52 -11.91 -10.19
N PHE A 59 -2.06 -10.87 -9.50
CA PHE A 59 -0.68 -10.69 -9.11
C PHE A 59 -0.50 -10.71 -7.58
N GLY A 60 -1.50 -11.14 -6.82
CA GLY A 60 -1.43 -11.23 -5.36
C GLY A 60 -1.82 -9.95 -4.61
N GLN A 61 -2.29 -8.90 -5.31
CA GLN A 61 -2.58 -7.58 -4.72
C GLN A 61 -3.75 -7.54 -3.72
N LEU A 62 -4.37 -8.70 -3.45
CA LEU A 62 -5.43 -8.87 -2.46
C LEU A 62 -4.93 -9.40 -1.10
N GLY A 63 -3.72 -9.99 -1.03
CA GLY A 63 -3.11 -10.35 0.25
C GLY A 63 -3.62 -11.64 0.92
N HIS A 64 -4.37 -12.50 0.20
CA HIS A 64 -4.96 -13.71 0.79
C HIS A 64 -4.04 -14.95 0.75
N GLY A 65 -2.75 -14.80 0.48
CA GLY A 65 -1.79 -15.91 0.39
C GLY A 65 -1.87 -16.72 -0.90
N GLU A 66 -2.78 -16.37 -1.82
CA GLU A 66 -2.97 -17.05 -3.11
C GLU A 66 -3.18 -16.07 -4.28
N PHE A 67 -2.88 -16.55 -5.50
CA PHE A 67 -3.19 -15.83 -6.73
C PHE A 67 -4.60 -16.19 -7.19
N THR A 68 -5.51 -15.22 -7.20
CA THR A 68 -6.91 -15.41 -7.62
C THR A 68 -7.26 -14.52 -8.80
N ASN A 69 -8.19 -14.95 -9.65
CA ASN A 69 -8.64 -14.11 -10.77
C ASN A 69 -9.27 -12.81 -10.27
N SER A 70 -10.26 -12.94 -9.37
CA SER A 70 -10.91 -11.83 -8.70
C SER A 70 -11.80 -12.27 -7.54
N LEU A 71 -11.96 -11.39 -6.54
CA LEU A 71 -13.00 -11.47 -5.52
C LEU A 71 -14.06 -10.41 -5.81
N GLU A 72 -15.33 -10.81 -5.86
CA GLU A 72 -16.44 -9.90 -6.20
C GLU A 72 -16.92 -9.03 -5.03
N LYS A 73 -16.55 -9.41 -3.80
CA LYS A 73 -17.02 -8.81 -2.55
C LYS A 73 -15.83 -8.59 -1.62
N PRO A 74 -15.88 -7.58 -0.72
CA PRO A 74 -14.85 -7.42 0.29
C PRO A 74 -14.75 -8.67 1.17
N THR A 75 -13.55 -9.22 1.22
CA THR A 75 -13.18 -10.37 2.03
C THR A 75 -12.08 -9.94 3.00
N SER A 76 -12.18 -10.38 4.26
CA SER A 76 -11.18 -10.13 5.29
C SER A 76 -9.80 -10.67 4.86
N ILE A 77 -8.74 -9.89 5.07
CA ILE A 77 -7.37 -10.36 4.89
C ILE A 77 -6.89 -10.98 6.20
N GLU A 78 -6.98 -12.31 6.27
CA GLU A 78 -6.70 -13.09 7.48
C GLU A 78 -5.30 -12.85 8.07
N PHE A 79 -4.30 -12.53 7.24
CA PHE A 79 -2.96 -12.20 7.69
C PHE A 79 -2.91 -11.10 8.75
N PHE A 80 -3.83 -10.12 8.67
CA PHE A 80 -3.87 -8.99 9.61
C PHE A 80 -4.76 -9.24 10.82
N GLN A 81 -5.38 -10.42 10.96
CA GLN A 81 -6.16 -10.72 12.17
C GLN A 81 -5.29 -10.69 13.42
N GLY A 82 -5.76 -10.01 14.46
CA GLY A 82 -5.01 -9.78 15.69
C GLY A 82 -3.97 -8.66 15.61
N LEU A 83 -3.71 -8.13 14.41
CA LEU A 83 -3.02 -6.86 14.21
C LEU A 83 -4.05 -5.74 14.09
N ARG A 84 -3.65 -4.52 14.43
CA ARG A 84 -4.49 -3.33 14.23
C ARG A 84 -3.90 -2.49 13.11
N VAL A 85 -4.65 -2.31 12.03
CA VAL A 85 -4.23 -1.49 10.88
C VAL A 85 -4.68 -0.04 11.05
N LYS A 86 -3.79 0.90 10.70
CA LYS A 86 -4.08 2.35 10.72
C LYS A 86 -4.14 2.99 9.34
N GLU A 87 -3.44 2.43 8.34
CA GLU A 87 -3.37 3.01 7.01
C GLU A 87 -3.32 1.94 5.91
N ILE A 88 -3.93 2.26 4.77
CA ILE A 88 -3.99 1.41 3.58
C ILE A 88 -3.72 2.25 2.33
N ALA A 89 -3.04 1.67 1.34
CA ALA A 89 -2.81 2.27 0.03
C ALA A 89 -2.88 1.22 -1.08
N CYS A 90 -3.36 1.66 -2.25
CA CYS A 90 -3.39 0.84 -3.46
C CYS A 90 -2.66 1.55 -4.59
N GLY A 91 -1.82 0.81 -5.31
CA GLY A 91 -1.20 1.26 -6.55
C GLY A 91 -1.84 0.59 -7.77
N GLY A 92 -1.10 0.51 -8.89
CA GLY A 92 -1.59 -0.14 -10.10
C GLY A 92 -2.02 -1.59 -9.85
N PHE A 93 -1.07 -2.43 -9.43
CA PHE A 93 -1.29 -3.86 -9.17
C PHE A 93 -0.62 -4.32 -7.86
N HIS A 94 -0.53 -3.43 -6.88
CA HIS A 94 0.02 -3.75 -5.56
C HIS A 94 -0.69 -2.93 -4.48
N SER A 95 -0.50 -3.37 -3.25
CA SER A 95 -1.12 -2.84 -2.05
C SER A 95 -0.05 -2.62 -0.98
N ALA A 96 -0.32 -1.66 -0.10
CA ALA A 96 0.45 -1.41 1.10
C ALA A 96 -0.47 -1.19 2.30
N VAL A 97 -0.02 -1.64 3.47
CA VAL A 97 -0.76 -1.59 4.72
C VAL A 97 0.21 -1.20 5.84
N ILE A 98 -0.20 -0.27 6.71
CA ILE A 98 0.56 0.09 7.90
C ILE A 98 -0.23 -0.28 9.15
N THR A 99 0.41 -0.98 10.08
CA THR A 99 -0.15 -1.31 11.40
C THR A 99 0.01 -0.16 12.40
N ASP A 100 -0.70 -0.25 13.53
CA ASP A 100 -0.55 0.67 14.67
C ASP A 100 0.88 0.68 15.24
N SER A 101 1.59 -0.46 15.16
CA SER A 101 3.01 -0.57 15.54
C SER A 101 3.94 0.20 14.60
N GLY A 102 3.49 0.60 13.40
CA GLY A 102 4.32 1.26 12.41
C GLY A 102 4.92 0.32 11.37
N ASP A 103 4.61 -0.97 11.41
CA ASP A 103 5.07 -1.94 10.42
C ASP A 103 4.41 -1.67 9.08
N LEU A 104 5.22 -1.63 8.02
CA LEU A 104 4.76 -1.56 6.64
C LEU A 104 4.78 -2.95 6.01
N TYR A 105 3.63 -3.35 5.48
CA TYR A 105 3.48 -4.55 4.67
C TYR A 105 3.13 -4.18 3.23
N THR A 106 3.74 -4.86 2.26
CA THR A 106 3.36 -4.74 0.84
C THR A 106 3.07 -6.10 0.22
N PHE A 107 2.19 -6.11 -0.77
CA PHE A 107 1.81 -7.32 -1.52
C PHE A 107 1.30 -6.97 -2.92
N GLY A 108 1.40 -7.93 -3.84
CA GLY A 108 0.97 -7.80 -5.22
C GLY A 108 2.08 -7.98 -6.24
N TRP A 109 1.92 -7.30 -7.39
CA TRP A 109 2.84 -7.38 -8.51
C TRP A 109 4.16 -6.68 -8.16
N ASN A 110 5.28 -7.40 -8.24
CA ASN A 110 6.58 -6.85 -7.86
C ASN A 110 7.46 -6.44 -9.05
N HIS A 111 6.90 -6.38 -10.26
CA HIS A 111 7.64 -5.90 -11.41
C HIS A 111 8.14 -4.46 -11.18
N PHE A 112 9.40 -4.19 -11.51
CA PHE A 112 10.10 -2.95 -11.21
C PHE A 112 10.40 -2.70 -9.72
N GLY A 113 10.18 -3.67 -8.82
CA GLY A 113 10.55 -3.55 -7.41
C GLY A 113 9.58 -2.77 -6.54
N ARG A 114 8.34 -2.56 -6.99
CA ARG A 114 7.35 -1.70 -6.31
C ARG A 114 6.91 -2.16 -4.93
N LEU A 115 7.24 -3.40 -4.54
CA LEU A 115 6.99 -3.89 -3.19
C LEU A 115 8.11 -3.51 -2.22
N GLY A 116 9.34 -3.25 -2.70
CA GLY A 116 10.48 -2.92 -1.83
C GLY A 116 10.97 -4.07 -0.95
N ILE A 117 10.66 -5.33 -1.29
CA ILE A 117 10.99 -6.52 -0.48
C ILE A 117 12.46 -6.92 -0.62
N SER A 118 13.10 -7.32 0.50
CA SER A 118 14.52 -7.69 0.54
C SER A 118 14.84 -9.07 -0.06
N SER A 119 16.12 -9.24 -0.41
CA SER A 119 16.72 -10.28 -1.26
C SER A 119 16.76 -11.72 -0.71
N GLY A 120 16.02 -12.03 0.37
CA GLY A 120 15.82 -13.39 0.86
C GLY A 120 14.73 -14.18 0.12
N LYS A 121 13.82 -13.46 -0.56
CA LYS A 121 12.93 -13.98 -1.60
C LYS A 121 13.47 -13.52 -2.95
N ASP A 122 13.23 -14.29 -4.01
CA ASP A 122 13.53 -13.80 -5.36
C ASP A 122 12.79 -12.47 -5.56
N SER A 123 13.54 -11.37 -5.57
CA SER A 123 13.04 -9.99 -5.59
C SER A 123 12.18 -9.66 -6.82
N MET A 124 12.09 -10.57 -7.79
CA MET A 124 11.19 -10.47 -8.94
C MET A 124 9.84 -11.16 -8.72
N VAL A 125 9.63 -11.81 -7.58
CA VAL A 125 8.43 -12.60 -7.31
C VAL A 125 7.32 -11.72 -6.73
N ASN A 126 6.12 -11.94 -7.24
CA ASN A 126 4.89 -11.33 -6.74
C ASN A 126 4.54 -11.91 -5.37
N CYS A 127 4.01 -11.09 -4.46
CA CYS A 127 3.64 -11.54 -3.12
C CYS A 127 2.12 -11.61 -3.02
N ALA A 128 1.57 -12.81 -2.91
CA ALA A 128 0.15 -13.01 -2.63
C ALA A 128 -0.18 -12.89 -1.13
N GLU A 129 0.82 -13.04 -0.26
CA GLU A 129 0.75 -12.79 1.17
C GLU A 129 1.47 -11.47 1.51
N PRO A 130 0.96 -10.64 2.44
CA PRO A 130 1.65 -9.44 2.90
C PRO A 130 3.07 -9.72 3.36
N SER A 131 4.03 -8.95 2.86
CA SER A 131 5.45 -9.06 3.22
C SER A 131 5.87 -7.83 4.01
N LEU A 132 6.45 -8.05 5.19
CA LEU A 132 7.02 -6.98 6.02
C LEU A 132 8.19 -6.33 5.29
N ILE A 133 8.28 -5.01 5.39
CA ILE A 133 9.32 -4.20 4.76
C ILE A 133 10.38 -3.84 5.77
N GLU A 134 11.62 -4.11 5.38
CA GLU A 134 12.83 -3.71 6.10
C GLU A 134 13.45 -2.51 5.39
N PHE A 135 13.55 -1.38 6.09
CA PHE A 135 14.23 -0.20 5.57
C PHE A 135 15.74 -0.34 5.79
N GLY A 136 16.52 -0.28 4.71
CA GLY A 136 17.98 -0.35 4.81
C GLY A 136 18.58 0.95 5.35
N GLY A 137 19.38 0.87 6.41
CA GLY A 137 20.10 2.01 7.01
C GLY A 137 21.30 1.58 7.86
N GLU A 138 22.25 2.49 8.07
CA GLU A 138 23.53 2.22 8.78
C GLU A 138 23.39 1.87 10.27
N ASN A 139 22.19 1.97 10.84
CA ASN A 139 21.90 1.62 12.22
C ASN A 139 20.61 0.79 12.23
N ASP A 140 20.62 -0.37 12.89
CA ASP A 140 19.48 -1.31 13.10
C ASP A 140 18.31 -0.69 13.91
N ILE A 141 17.99 0.58 13.67
CA ILE A 141 16.87 1.27 14.28
C ILE A 141 15.63 0.89 13.46
N GLU A 142 14.72 0.18 14.13
CA GLU A 142 13.39 -0.10 13.62
C GLU A 142 12.65 1.24 13.40
N LEU A 143 12.28 1.53 12.14
CA LEU A 143 11.60 2.76 11.77
C LEU A 143 10.10 2.54 11.72
N ASN A 144 9.34 3.39 12.41
CA ASN A 144 7.89 3.33 12.33
C ASN A 144 7.40 4.10 11.10
N VAL A 145 6.64 3.44 10.24
CA VAL A 145 6.02 4.09 9.09
C VAL A 145 4.78 4.85 9.55
N LEU A 146 4.71 6.12 9.14
CA LEU A 146 3.62 7.04 9.41
C LEU A 146 2.65 7.16 8.24
N LYS A 147 3.17 7.16 7.00
CA LYS A 147 2.40 7.33 5.77
C LYS A 147 2.92 6.44 4.66
N VAL A 148 2.01 5.96 3.81
CA VAL A 148 2.36 5.25 2.58
C VAL A 148 1.48 5.69 1.41
N ALA A 149 2.09 5.88 0.25
CA ALA A 149 1.37 6.13 -1.00
C ALA A 149 1.92 5.23 -2.12
N CYS A 150 1.00 4.69 -2.91
CA CYS A 150 1.30 3.76 -3.99
C CYS A 150 0.90 4.40 -5.33
N GLY A 151 1.83 4.48 -6.27
CA GLY A 151 1.58 4.88 -7.64
C GLY A 151 1.31 3.69 -8.56
N SER A 152 1.44 3.88 -9.87
CA SER A 152 1.24 2.78 -10.83
C SER A 152 2.28 1.66 -10.66
N ALA A 153 3.53 2.02 -10.41
CA ALA A 153 4.66 1.10 -10.31
C ALA A 153 5.73 1.53 -9.30
N HIS A 154 5.38 2.36 -8.31
CA HIS A 154 6.29 2.80 -7.25
C HIS A 154 5.52 2.95 -5.93
N THR A 155 6.26 2.90 -4.83
CA THR A 155 5.74 3.12 -3.48
C THR A 155 6.62 4.13 -2.78
N VAL A 156 6.00 5.02 -2.01
CA VAL A 156 6.71 5.95 -1.12
C VAL A 156 6.19 5.80 0.30
N ALA A 157 7.08 5.95 1.27
CA ALA A 157 6.77 5.85 2.68
C ALA A 157 7.43 7.00 3.45
N ILE A 158 6.73 7.51 4.47
CA ILE A 158 7.26 8.49 5.42
C ILE A 158 7.43 7.79 6.77
N THR A 159 8.61 7.91 7.36
CA THR A 159 8.93 7.34 8.68
C THR A 159 8.77 8.38 9.80
N ASP A 160 8.78 7.94 11.05
CA ASP A 160 8.56 8.75 12.26
C ASP A 160 9.66 9.78 12.57
N ASP A 161 10.80 9.64 11.93
CA ASP A 161 11.87 10.63 11.84
C ASP A 161 11.74 11.59 10.64
N TYR A 162 10.57 11.61 10.00
CA TYR A 162 10.18 12.50 8.91
C TYR A 162 10.97 12.31 7.61
N ARG A 163 11.70 11.19 7.46
CA ARG A 163 12.38 10.84 6.22
C ARG A 163 11.40 10.26 5.19
N LEU A 164 11.71 10.51 3.92
CA LEU A 164 11.01 9.92 2.78
C LEU A 164 11.81 8.76 2.22
N TRP A 165 11.12 7.67 1.95
CA TRP A 165 11.66 6.46 1.34
C TRP A 165 10.88 6.15 0.08
N SER A 166 11.54 5.62 -0.95
CA SER A 166 10.88 5.24 -2.19
C SER A 166 11.46 3.95 -2.79
N CYS A 167 10.61 3.17 -3.43
CA CYS A 167 10.98 1.99 -4.21
C CYS A 167 10.13 1.86 -5.48
N GLY A 168 10.53 0.99 -6.38
CA GLY A 168 9.82 0.72 -7.63
C GLY A 168 10.48 1.33 -8.87
N TRP A 169 9.66 1.61 -9.86
CA TRP A 169 10.09 2.15 -11.15
C TRP A 169 10.46 3.63 -11.04
N GLY A 170 11.67 4.01 -11.47
CA GLY A 170 12.19 5.38 -11.36
C GLY A 170 12.39 6.15 -12.67
N LYS A 171 12.02 5.59 -13.83
CA LYS A 171 12.39 6.15 -15.15
C LYS A 171 11.94 7.60 -15.39
N TYR A 172 10.87 8.06 -14.75
CA TYR A 172 10.35 9.42 -14.89
C TYR A 172 10.67 10.32 -13.67
N GLY A 173 11.54 9.87 -12.77
CA GLY A 173 11.93 10.62 -11.58
C GLY A 173 10.92 10.57 -10.43
N GLN A 174 9.88 9.73 -10.52
CA GLN A 174 8.84 9.60 -9.48
C GLN A 174 9.37 9.16 -8.10
N LEU A 175 10.56 8.56 -8.05
CA LEU A 175 11.21 8.19 -6.80
C LEU A 175 11.94 9.37 -6.13
N GLY A 176 12.19 10.46 -6.86
CA GLY A 176 12.93 11.60 -6.32
C GLY A 176 14.42 11.35 -6.06
N LEU A 177 14.99 10.22 -6.52
CA LEU A 177 16.36 9.79 -6.23
C LEU A 177 17.46 10.43 -7.12
N GLY A 178 17.08 11.34 -8.02
CA GLY A 178 18.01 11.98 -8.95
C GLY A 178 18.44 11.09 -10.14
N ALA A 179 19.24 11.67 -11.04
CA ALA A 179 19.59 11.08 -12.33
C ALA A 179 20.45 9.80 -12.23
N ASP A 180 21.17 9.62 -11.12
CA ASP A 180 22.10 8.50 -10.93
C ASP A 180 21.43 7.21 -10.43
N ARG A 181 20.13 7.28 -10.07
CA ARG A 181 19.35 6.16 -9.54
C ARG A 181 18.01 5.95 -10.27
N LEU A 182 17.96 6.28 -11.57
CA LEU A 182 16.76 6.19 -12.42
C LEU A 182 16.28 4.75 -12.73
N ASN A 183 16.95 3.72 -12.22
CA ASN A 183 16.61 2.33 -12.44
C ASN A 183 15.56 1.82 -11.45
N ASP A 184 15.05 0.62 -11.69
CA ASP A 184 14.14 -0.08 -10.78
C ASP A 184 14.82 -0.31 -9.43
N ASN A 185 14.23 0.22 -8.37
CA ASN A 185 14.70 0.03 -7.01
C ASN A 185 13.84 -1.03 -6.34
N TYR A 186 14.43 -2.21 -6.13
CA TYR A 186 13.77 -3.34 -5.48
C TYR A 186 13.74 -3.24 -3.95
N LEU A 187 14.41 -2.23 -3.40
CA LEU A 187 14.43 -1.90 -1.98
C LEU A 187 13.96 -0.47 -1.79
N PHE A 188 13.43 -0.17 -0.61
CA PHE A 188 13.22 1.22 -0.21
C PHE A 188 14.56 1.94 -0.05
N VAL A 189 14.71 3.05 -0.76
CA VAL A 189 15.87 3.92 -0.73
C VAL A 189 15.43 5.27 -0.18
N GLN A 190 16.21 5.80 0.76
CA GLN A 190 15.98 7.13 1.31
C GLN A 190 16.11 8.19 0.20
N VAL A 191 15.14 9.11 0.16
CA VAL A 191 15.12 10.25 -0.75
C VAL A 191 15.78 11.45 -0.06
N ASP A 192 17.02 11.71 -0.42
CA ASP A 192 17.81 12.80 0.15
C ASP A 192 17.74 14.06 -0.71
N SER A 193 17.30 15.17 -0.10
CA SER A 193 17.35 16.49 -0.71
C SER A 193 17.75 17.53 0.33
N THR A 194 18.60 18.49 -0.06
CA THR A 194 18.96 19.62 0.78
C THR A 194 17.74 20.46 1.17
N GLU A 195 16.70 20.46 0.33
CA GLU A 195 15.44 21.16 0.57
C GLU A 195 14.61 20.57 1.72
N PHE A 196 14.92 19.35 2.18
CA PHE A 196 14.19 18.65 3.23
C PHE A 196 14.88 18.75 4.61
N ARG A 197 16.15 19.18 4.67
CA ARG A 197 16.99 19.05 5.89
C ARG A 197 16.41 19.66 7.16
N ASP A 198 15.65 20.75 7.02
CA ASP A 198 15.06 21.48 8.14
C ASP A 198 13.52 21.46 8.08
N LYS A 199 12.94 20.44 7.45
CA LYS A 199 11.49 20.32 7.25
C LYS A 199 11.02 18.92 7.62
N GLN A 200 9.79 18.84 8.09
CA GLN A 200 9.12 17.56 8.32
C GLN A 200 8.24 17.24 7.12
N ILE A 201 8.44 16.09 6.48
CA ILE A 201 7.53 15.59 5.46
C ILE A 201 6.33 14.97 6.19
N VAL A 202 5.13 15.48 5.95
CA VAL A 202 3.93 15.14 6.73
C VAL A 202 2.83 14.46 5.93
N ASP A 203 2.88 14.55 4.61
CA ASP A 203 1.94 13.84 3.74
C ASP A 203 2.57 13.52 2.39
N CYS A 204 2.07 12.47 1.75
CA CYS A 204 2.51 12.05 0.42
C CYS A 204 1.35 11.47 -0.39
N LEU A 205 1.37 11.71 -1.71
CA LEU A 205 0.43 11.12 -2.66
C LEU A 205 1.17 10.72 -3.94
N CYS A 206 0.78 9.59 -4.51
CA CYS A 206 1.35 9.09 -5.75
C CYS A 206 0.29 9.06 -6.86
N GLY A 207 0.60 9.70 -7.97
CA GLY A 207 -0.12 9.52 -9.23
C GLY A 207 0.43 8.33 -10.03
N ARG A 208 0.10 8.29 -11.32
CA ARG A 208 0.62 7.25 -12.22
C ARG A 208 2.15 7.26 -12.28
N TRP A 209 2.74 8.45 -12.45
CA TRP A 209 4.19 8.67 -12.64
C TRP A 209 4.72 9.87 -11.84
N ASN A 210 4.01 10.31 -10.81
CA ASN A 210 4.35 11.51 -10.05
C ASN A 210 4.17 11.25 -8.56
N THR A 211 4.98 11.93 -7.76
CA THR A 211 4.91 11.92 -6.30
C THR A 211 4.76 13.36 -5.82
N PHE A 212 3.79 13.60 -4.94
CA PHE A 212 3.55 14.88 -4.30
C PHE A 212 3.78 14.74 -2.81
N LEU A 213 4.36 15.78 -2.19
CA LEU A 213 4.71 15.81 -0.79
C LEU A 213 4.19 17.11 -0.17
N ILE A 214 3.72 17.05 1.07
CA ILE A 214 3.48 18.22 1.90
C ILE A 214 4.54 18.24 2.99
N LEU A 215 5.17 19.41 3.16
CA LEU A 215 6.21 19.64 4.15
C LEU A 215 5.78 20.72 5.12
N ASN A 216 6.02 20.49 6.40
CA ASN A 216 5.95 21.50 7.44
C ASN A 216 7.36 22.02 7.77
N LYS A 217 7.41 23.28 8.23
CA LYS A 217 8.61 23.84 8.86
C LYS A 217 8.76 23.29 10.27
#